data_AF-A0A7R9XPQ5-F1
#
_entry.id   AF-A0A7R9XPQ5-F1
#
_cell.length_a   1.000
_cell.length_b   1.000
_cell.length_c   1.000
_cell.angle_alpha   90.00
_cell.angle_beta   90.00
_cell.angle_gamma   90.00
#
_symmetry.space_group_name_H-M   'P 1'
#
loop_
_entity.id
_entity.type
_entity.pdbx_description
1 polymer ?
#
loop_
_entity_poly.entity_id
_entity_poly.type
_entity_poly.pdbx_seq_one_letter_code
_entity_poly.pdbx_strand_id
1 'polypeptide(L)'
;VYELRLIALAGAELGNVLASCPVRAAHCLTSIQMSPTGRHLVLAYGRRHLSLLRSLAASNQRVVGVHCVLELYELDDQGNGEPPRLVRVVASAVDEVNVAAWHPHAGGGLAYGTKEGRLRLLGIDSNLPPTLEDRLLAAEAYA
;
A
#
# COMPACT_ATOMS: atom_id res chain seq x y z
N VAL A 1 -12.49 1.06 15.48
CA VAL A 1 -11.64 0.27 14.57
C VAL A 1 -12.34 0.25 13.22
N TYR A 2 -11.62 0.50 12.13
CA TYR A 2 -12.18 0.45 10.79
C TYR A 2 -11.86 -0.89 10.14
N GLU A 3 -12.68 -1.32 9.20
CA GLU A 3 -12.57 -2.62 8.54
C GLU A 3 -12.68 -2.44 7.02
N LEU A 4 -11.78 -3.10 6.30
CA LEU A 4 -11.88 -3.28 4.86
C LEU A 4 -12.68 -4.55 4.61
N ARG A 5 -13.66 -4.49 3.71
CA ARG A 5 -14.49 -5.64 3.32
C ARG A 5 -14.48 -5.81 1.81
N LEU A 6 -14.30 -7.05 1.37
CA LEU A 6 -14.55 -7.47 0.00
C LEU A 6 -15.99 -7.97 -0.08
N ILE A 7 -16.77 -7.39 -1.00
CA ILE A 7 -18.20 -7.68 -1.13
C ILE A 7 -18.44 -8.33 -2.48
N ALA A 8 -19.13 -9.47 -2.47
CA ALA A 8 -19.56 -10.14 -3.67
C ALA A 8 -20.58 -9.27 -4.44
N LEU A 9 -20.38 -9.17 -5.76
CA LEU A 9 -21.28 -8.47 -6.66
C LEU A 9 -22.06 -9.41 -7.59
N ALA A 10 -21.86 -10.72 -7.46
CA ALA A 10 -22.40 -11.72 -8.37
C ALA A 10 -23.70 -12.36 -7.86
N GLY A 11 -24.75 -12.30 -8.70
CA GLY A 11 -25.94 -13.15 -8.60
C GLY A 11 -26.52 -13.31 -7.19
N ALA A 12 -26.65 -14.56 -6.76
CA ALA A 12 -27.25 -14.93 -5.47
C ALA A 12 -26.38 -14.57 -4.25
N GLU A 13 -25.11 -14.24 -4.46
CA GLU A 13 -24.18 -13.86 -3.40
C GLU A 13 -24.00 -12.35 -3.26
N LEU A 14 -24.74 -11.55 -4.05
CA LEU A 14 -24.66 -10.09 -4.02
C LEU A 14 -24.82 -9.56 -2.58
N GLY A 15 -23.83 -8.79 -2.13
CA GLY A 15 -23.81 -8.19 -0.80
C GLY A 15 -23.15 -9.05 0.28
N ASN A 16 -22.84 -10.32 -0.01
CA ASN A 16 -22.09 -11.16 0.93
C ASN A 16 -20.67 -10.62 1.13
N VAL A 17 -20.21 -10.65 2.38
CA VAL A 17 -18.82 -10.33 2.70
C VAL A 17 -17.98 -11.56 2.39
N LEU A 18 -17.10 -11.44 1.39
CA LEU A 18 -16.19 -12.50 0.97
C LEU A 18 -14.98 -12.62 1.89
N ALA A 19 -14.46 -11.48 2.35
CA ALA A 19 -13.38 -11.44 3.32
C ALA A 19 -13.32 -10.05 3.97
N SER A 20 -12.69 -9.97 5.13
CA SER A 20 -12.48 -8.70 5.81
C SER A 20 -11.18 -8.65 6.60
N CYS A 21 -10.64 -7.45 6.79
CA CYS A 21 -9.50 -7.24 7.66
C CYS A 21 -9.52 -5.84 8.30
N PRO A 22 -8.90 -5.68 9.48
CA PRO A 22 -8.82 -4.38 10.14
C PRO A 22 -7.89 -3.42 9.39
N VAL A 23 -8.27 -2.14 9.34
CA VAL A 23 -7.45 -1.06 8.78
C VAL A 23 -7.04 -0.10 9.88
N ARG A 24 -5.73 0.04 10.11
CA ARG A 24 -5.17 0.83 11.22
C ARG A 24 -5.44 2.33 11.10
N ALA A 25 -5.35 2.88 9.89
CA ALA A 25 -5.40 4.32 9.66
C ALA A 25 -6.42 4.70 8.58
N ALA A 26 -7.63 4.15 8.65
CA ALA A 26 -8.64 4.38 7.61
C ALA A 26 -9.00 5.86 7.41
N HIS A 27 -8.89 6.68 8.47
CA HIS A 27 -9.06 8.14 8.39
C HIS A 27 -7.98 8.86 7.57
N CYS A 28 -6.90 8.17 7.20
CA CYS A 28 -5.85 8.66 6.31
C CYS A 28 -5.98 8.11 4.88
N LEU A 29 -6.91 7.19 4.60
CA LEU A 29 -7.07 6.62 3.26
C LEU A 29 -7.53 7.67 2.25
N THR A 30 -6.94 7.64 1.08
CA THR A 30 -7.31 8.50 -0.07
C THR A 30 -7.68 7.69 -1.31
N SER A 31 -7.19 6.45 -1.42
CA SER A 31 -7.51 5.58 -2.55
C SER A 31 -7.49 4.11 -2.13
N ILE A 32 -8.43 3.36 -2.72
CA ILE A 32 -8.52 1.90 -2.63
C ILE A 32 -8.74 1.41 -4.06
N GLN A 33 -7.91 0.49 -4.53
CA GLN A 33 -7.99 -0.02 -5.91
C GLN A 33 -7.64 -1.50 -5.96
N MET A 34 -8.40 -2.25 -6.75
CA MET A 34 -8.11 -3.64 -7.09
C MET A 34 -7.26 -3.69 -8.36
N SER A 35 -6.31 -4.62 -8.40
CA SER A 35 -5.50 -4.86 -9.60
C SER A 35 -6.36 -5.41 -10.74
N PRO A 36 -5.95 -5.28 -12.02
CA PRO A 36 -6.72 -5.79 -13.16
C PRO A 36 -7.01 -7.28 -13.12
N THR A 37 -6.20 -8.07 -12.40
CA THR A 37 -6.41 -9.52 -12.24
C THR A 37 -7.32 -9.87 -11.06
N GLY A 38 -7.77 -8.90 -10.26
CA GLY A 38 -8.51 -9.17 -9.03
C GLY A 38 -7.68 -9.72 -7.87
N ARG A 39 -6.42 -10.11 -8.10
CA ARG A 39 -5.59 -10.82 -7.11
C ARG A 39 -4.93 -9.92 -6.07
N HIS A 40 -4.84 -8.62 -6.32
CA HIS A 40 -4.24 -7.67 -5.40
C HIS A 40 -5.13 -6.47 -5.14
N LEU A 41 -5.00 -5.91 -3.94
CA LEU A 41 -5.59 -4.66 -3.53
C LEU A 41 -4.49 -3.70 -3.10
N VAL A 42 -4.61 -2.43 -3.43
CA VAL A 42 -3.80 -1.36 -2.85
C VAL A 42 -4.66 -0.46 -1.98
N LEU A 43 -4.16 -0.16 -0.78
CA LEU A 43 -4.62 0.90 0.09
C LEU A 43 -3.61 2.04 0.06
N ALA A 44 -4.06 3.26 -0.25
CA ALA A 44 -3.21 4.43 -0.31
C ALA A 44 -3.57 5.44 0.77
N TYR A 45 -2.54 6.00 1.42
CA TYR A 45 -2.66 6.89 2.56
C TYR A 45 -2.15 8.29 2.22
N GLY A 46 -3.00 9.30 2.45
CA GLY A 46 -2.73 10.69 2.09
C GLY A 46 -2.42 11.63 3.23
N ARG A 47 -2.15 11.11 4.42
CA ARG A 47 -1.81 11.92 5.59
C ARG A 47 -0.73 11.23 6.40
N ARG A 48 0.28 11.98 6.82
CA ARG A 48 1.26 11.49 7.81
C ARG A 48 0.59 11.44 9.19
N HIS A 49 0.50 10.25 9.77
CA HIS A 49 -0.10 10.03 11.08
C HIS A 49 0.70 8.98 11.85
N LEU A 50 0.74 9.06 13.18
CA LEU A 50 1.51 8.16 14.03
C LEU A 50 1.15 6.68 13.83
N SER A 51 -0.12 6.37 13.53
CA SER A 51 -0.56 5.00 13.21
C SER A 51 0.04 4.43 11.93
N LEU A 52 0.59 5.28 11.06
CA LEU A 52 1.28 4.91 9.82
C LEU A 52 2.80 5.07 9.95
N LEU A 53 3.31 5.57 11.08
CA LEU A 53 4.75 5.73 11.28
C LEU A 53 5.41 4.34 11.29
N ARG A 54 6.40 4.15 10.42
CA ARG A 54 7.15 2.90 10.27
C ARG A 54 8.51 2.98 10.93
N SER A 55 9.20 4.08 10.71
CA SER A 55 10.54 4.30 11.25
C SER A 55 10.85 5.79 11.35
N LEU A 56 11.97 6.08 12.01
CA LEU A 56 12.56 7.40 12.07
C LEU A 56 13.85 7.37 11.25
N ALA A 57 14.04 8.35 10.38
CA ALA A 57 15.27 8.51 9.61
C ALA A 57 16.00 9.77 10.07
N ALA A 58 17.33 9.70 10.16
CA ALA A 58 18.16 10.87 10.40
C ALA A 58 18.50 11.54 9.07
N SER A 59 18.24 12.85 8.95
CA SER A 59 18.60 13.65 7.78
C SER A 59 19.02 15.04 8.24
N ASN A 60 20.22 15.48 7.86
CA ASN A 60 20.74 16.83 8.10
C ASN A 60 20.47 17.35 9.54
N GLN A 61 20.87 16.58 10.55
CA GLN A 61 20.69 16.86 11.99
C GLN A 61 19.23 16.90 12.49
N ARG A 62 18.25 16.45 11.68
CA ARG A 62 16.85 16.30 12.10
C ARG A 62 16.40 14.85 11.96
N VAL A 63 15.58 14.42 12.92
CA VAL A 63 14.89 13.13 12.84
C VAL A 63 13.56 13.35 12.13
N VAL A 64 13.33 12.62 11.05
CA VAL A 64 12.10 12.69 10.25
C VAL A 64 11.36 11.35 10.30
N GLY A 65 10.03 11.41 10.43
CA GLY A 65 9.19 10.21 10.42
C GLY A 65 8.98 9.68 9.01
N VAL A 66 9.21 8.39 8.81
CA VAL A 66 8.92 7.66 7.58
C VAL A 66 7.59 6.94 7.75
N HIS A 67 6.61 7.34 6.95
CA HIS A 67 5.23 6.89 7.10
C HIS A 67 4.86 5.94 5.97
N CYS A 68 4.09 4.92 6.27
CA CYS A 68 3.44 4.08 5.28
C CYS A 68 2.53 4.93 4.38
N VAL A 69 2.76 4.85 3.07
CA VAL A 69 2.00 5.55 2.05
C VAL A 69 1.16 4.59 1.19
N LEU A 70 1.59 3.34 1.05
CA LEU A 70 0.81 2.28 0.39
C LEU A 70 0.92 0.97 1.17
N GLU A 71 -0.19 0.24 1.30
CA GLU A 71 -0.22 -1.18 1.67
C GLU A 71 -0.78 -1.97 0.48
N LEU A 72 -0.07 -3.01 0.04
CA LEU A 72 -0.53 -3.93 -1.00
C LEU A 72 -0.90 -5.25 -0.35
N TYR A 73 -2.11 -5.69 -0.61
CA TYR A 73 -2.64 -6.96 -0.15
C TYR A 73 -2.80 -7.91 -1.32
N GLU A 74 -2.51 -9.19 -1.10
CA GLU A 74 -2.94 -10.27 -1.96
C GLU A 74 -4.28 -10.80 -1.46
N LEU A 75 -5.17 -11.05 -2.42
CA LEU A 75 -6.51 -11.58 -2.20
C LEU A 75 -6.51 -13.06 -2.57
N ASP A 76 -7.24 -13.87 -1.79
CA ASP A 76 -7.47 -15.25 -2.16
C ASP A 76 -8.50 -15.30 -3.30
N ASP A 77 -8.15 -16.04 -4.35
CA ASP A 77 -9.01 -16.27 -5.52
C ASP A 77 -10.15 -17.24 -5.18
N GLN A 78 -9.98 -18.05 -4.14
CA GLN A 78 -10.86 -19.19 -3.85
C GLN A 78 -12.14 -18.83 -3.11
N GLY A 79 -12.35 -17.56 -2.71
CA GLY A 79 -13.56 -17.14 -1.99
C GLY A 79 -13.80 -17.89 -0.67
N ASN A 80 -12.76 -18.51 -0.12
CA ASN A 80 -12.81 -19.36 1.07
C ASN A 80 -12.91 -18.58 2.40
N GLY A 81 -13.00 -17.25 2.33
CA GLY A 81 -13.08 -16.39 3.52
C GLY A 81 -11.74 -15.95 4.09
N GLU A 82 -10.62 -16.33 3.48
CA GLU A 82 -9.30 -15.94 3.99
C GLU A 82 -9.11 -14.41 3.93
N PRO A 83 -8.61 -13.80 5.02
CA PRO A 83 -8.42 -12.35 5.07
C PRO A 83 -7.34 -11.91 4.07
N PRO A 84 -7.46 -10.70 3.48
CA PRO A 84 -6.44 -10.13 2.62
C PRO A 84 -5.05 -10.19 3.28
N ARG A 85 -4.06 -10.76 2.59
CA ARG A 85 -2.69 -10.91 3.10
C ARG A 85 -1.84 -9.72 2.71
N LEU A 86 -1.31 -8.97 3.66
CA LEU A 86 -0.38 -7.88 3.39
C LEU A 86 0.91 -8.43 2.77
N VAL A 87 1.19 -8.09 1.52
CA VAL A 87 2.37 -8.57 0.78
C VAL A 87 3.43 -7.49 0.58
N ARG A 88 3.07 -6.20 0.64
CA ARG A 88 4.04 -5.12 0.52
C ARG A 88 3.60 -3.86 1.24
N VAL A 89 4.57 -3.16 1.82
CA VAL A 89 4.41 -1.80 2.35
C VAL A 89 5.35 -0.87 1.61
N VAL A 90 4.84 0.28 1.16
CA VAL A 90 5.65 1.38 0.65
C VAL A 90 5.59 2.49 1.68
N ALA A 91 6.76 2.98 2.10
CA ALA A 91 6.87 4.05 3.07
C ALA A 91 7.66 5.24 2.50
N SER A 92 7.31 6.45 2.93
CA SER A 92 7.94 7.68 2.50
C SER A 92 8.01 8.69 3.64
N ALA A 93 9.11 9.44 3.69
CA ALA A 93 9.26 10.57 4.61
C ALA A 93 8.57 11.85 4.09
N VAL A 94 8.27 11.89 2.79
CA VAL A 94 7.90 13.12 2.08
C VAL A 94 6.59 13.02 1.31
N ASP A 95 6.18 11.83 0.89
CA ASP A 95 4.99 11.70 0.05
C ASP A 95 3.73 11.64 0.92
N GLU A 96 2.69 12.39 0.52
CA GLU A 96 1.31 12.17 0.93
C GLU A 96 0.47 11.80 -0.28
N VAL A 97 -0.07 10.58 -0.33
CA VAL A 97 -0.75 10.07 -1.54
C VAL A 97 -2.12 10.70 -1.70
N ASN A 98 -2.40 11.25 -2.88
CA ASN A 98 -3.73 11.71 -3.25
C ASN A 98 -4.52 10.59 -3.95
N VAL A 99 -3.87 9.88 -4.87
CA VAL A 99 -4.50 8.81 -5.65
C VAL A 99 -3.46 7.74 -6.00
N ALA A 100 -3.89 6.48 -6.08
CA ALA A 100 -3.12 5.39 -6.65
C ALA A 100 -3.94 4.70 -7.75
N ALA A 101 -3.29 4.18 -8.76
CA ALA A 101 -3.94 3.50 -9.87
C ALA A 101 -3.05 2.38 -10.40
N TRP A 102 -3.63 1.20 -10.59
CA TRP A 102 -2.96 0.10 -11.26
C TRP A 102 -2.86 0.39 -12.76
N HIS A 103 -1.78 -0.08 -13.38
CA HIS A 103 -1.72 -0.17 -14.83
C HIS A 103 -2.86 -1.10 -15.31
N PRO A 104 -3.55 -0.79 -16.43
CA PRO A 104 -4.71 -1.58 -16.87
C PRO A 104 -4.37 -3.01 -17.30
N HIS A 105 -3.12 -3.27 -17.68
CA HIS A 105 -2.64 -4.61 -18.02
C HIS A 105 -1.84 -5.22 -16.87
N ALA A 106 -2.06 -6.51 -16.63
CA ALA A 106 -1.29 -7.31 -15.68
C ALA A 106 0.23 -7.17 -15.94
N GLY A 107 1.01 -7.06 -14.87
CA GLY A 107 2.47 -6.86 -14.94
C GLY A 107 2.91 -5.40 -15.13
N GLY A 108 2.02 -4.48 -15.54
CA GLY A 108 2.40 -3.08 -15.81
C GLY A 108 2.63 -2.20 -14.58
N GLY A 109 2.47 -2.73 -13.37
CA GLY A 109 2.76 -2.02 -12.15
C GLY A 109 1.64 -1.12 -11.62
N LEU A 110 2.02 -0.22 -10.72
CA LEU A 110 1.17 0.71 -10.00
C LEU A 110 1.75 2.11 -10.11
N ALA A 111 0.92 3.13 -10.29
CA ALA A 111 1.33 4.52 -10.17
C ALA A 111 0.62 5.17 -8.98
N TYR A 112 1.26 6.13 -8.32
CA TYR A 112 0.58 6.98 -7.35
C TYR A 112 0.97 8.45 -7.50
N GLY A 113 -0.03 9.32 -7.36
CA GLY A 113 0.10 10.77 -7.37
C GLY A 113 0.09 11.31 -5.95
N THR A 114 0.96 12.28 -5.66
CA THR A 114 1.10 12.88 -4.33
C THR A 114 0.49 14.27 -4.27
N LYS A 115 0.14 14.75 -3.08
CA LYS A 115 -0.36 16.12 -2.84
C LYS A 115 0.66 17.19 -3.21
N GLU A 116 1.94 16.84 -3.21
CA GLU A 116 3.05 17.70 -3.63
C GLU A 116 3.20 17.77 -5.16
N GLY A 117 2.27 17.17 -5.93
CA GLY A 117 2.28 17.21 -7.39
C GLY A 117 3.26 16.24 -8.05
N ARG A 118 3.71 15.20 -7.33
CA ARG A 118 4.64 14.19 -7.88
C ARG A 118 3.89 12.96 -8.36
N LEU A 119 4.38 12.36 -9.44
CA LEU A 119 3.97 11.04 -9.91
C LEU A 119 5.08 10.03 -9.59
N ARG A 120 4.70 8.89 -9.04
CA ARG A 120 5.59 7.79 -8.66
C ARG A 120 5.16 6.52 -9.37
N LEU A 121 6.12 5.77 -9.90
CA LEU A 121 5.87 4.50 -10.58
C LEU A 121 6.44 3.34 -9.75
N LEU A 122 5.65 2.30 -9.57
CA LEU A 122 5.98 1.05 -8.92
C LEU A 122 5.88 -0.10 -9.94
N GLY A 123 7.01 -0.56 -10.48
CA GLY A 123 7.07 -1.80 -11.26
C GLY A 123 6.76 -3.05 -10.43
N ILE A 124 6.22 -4.09 -11.08
CA ILE A 124 6.00 -5.42 -10.50
C ILE A 124 7.29 -6.28 -10.56
N ASP A 125 8.19 -6.00 -11.51
CA ASP A 125 9.44 -6.75 -11.67
C ASP A 125 10.64 -6.02 -11.02
N SER A 126 11.06 -6.56 -9.87
CA SER A 126 12.43 -6.64 -9.28
C SER A 126 13.44 -5.47 -9.36
N ASN A 127 13.09 -4.27 -9.83
CA ASN A 127 14.04 -3.15 -9.93
C ASN A 127 13.45 -1.81 -9.47
N LEU A 128 12.66 -1.85 -8.38
CA LEU A 128 12.39 -0.63 -7.62
C LEU A 128 13.54 -0.32 -6.66
N PRO A 129 13.79 0.96 -6.36
CA PRO A 129 14.75 1.35 -5.36
C PRO A 129 14.47 0.58 -4.06
N PRO A 130 15.52 0.05 -3.41
CA PRO A 130 15.42 -0.66 -2.16
C PRO A 130 14.53 0.13 -1.18
N THR A 131 13.67 -0.58 -0.44
CA THR A 131 12.93 0.03 0.66
C THR A 131 13.91 0.72 1.62
N LEU A 132 13.46 1.66 2.44
CA LEU A 132 14.36 2.26 3.44
C LEU A 132 15.02 1.17 4.31
N GLU A 133 14.28 0.10 4.63
CA GLU A 133 14.79 -1.07 5.33
C GLU A 133 15.89 -1.77 4.52
N ASP A 134 15.68 -2.01 3.21
CA ASP A 134 16.71 -2.56 2.31
C ASP A 134 17.94 -1.63 2.17
N ARG A 135 17.74 -0.31 2.20
CA ARG A 135 18.82 0.70 2.13
C ARG A 135 19.62 0.80 3.41
N LEU A 136 18.97 0.62 4.56
CA LEU A 136 19.62 0.61 5.87
C LEU A 136 20.40 -0.69 6.07
N LEU A 137 19.82 -1.84 5.72
CA LEU A 137 20.51 -3.14 5.73
C LEU A 137 21.73 -3.17 4.79
N ALA A 138 21.61 -2.57 3.60
CA ALA A 138 22.75 -2.43 2.69
C ALA A 138 23.83 -1.47 3.21
N ALA A 139 23.49 -0.47 4.03
CA ALA A 139 24.46 0.45 4.63
C ALA A 139 25.22 -0.16 5.82
N GLU A 140 24.59 -1.07 6.57
CA GLU A 140 25.23 -1.83 7.66
C GLU A 140 26.15 -2.95 7.15
N ALA A 141 25.91 -3.49 5.96
CA ALA A 141 26.73 -4.54 5.36
C ALA A 141 28.09 -4.05 4.80
N TYR A 142 28.32 -2.73 4.75
CA TYR A 142 29.56 -2.10 4.28
C TYR A 142 30.30 -1.29 5.36
N ALA A 143 29.92 -1.46 6.64
CA ALA A 143 30.60 -0.89 7.80
C ALA A 143 31.33 -1.99 8.60
#